data_AF-A0AA95H9N6-F1
#
_entry.id   AF-A0AA95H9N6-F1
#
_cell.length_a   1.000
_cell.length_b   1.000
_cell.length_c   1.000
_cell.angle_alpha   90.00
_cell.angle_beta   90.00
_cell.angle_gamma   90.00
#
_symmetry.space_group_name_H-M   'P 1'
#
loop_
_entity.id
_entity.type
_entity.pdbx_description
1 polymer ?
#
loop_
_entity_poly.entity_id
_entity_poly.type
_entity_poly.pdbx_seq_one_letter_code
_entity_poly.pdbx_strand_id
1 'polypeptide(L)'
;MALELTDVKYVGPTLVKRLAEKGINSVEQLAAMPVDELAAVPGVGTQTAPLILHNAKALMENPPADNPKPKKLITKKPKTDKPAPSTSKAKTSKAKSAADTKEGDVVTLETLEIDLAPEDVEALAIASALAEAIDDDEIEVEAIEVELDTDDGVSKKQRKKLKKQEKKAKKEAKKQAKAEKKANKKIEKERKKQAKALEKAAKKAEKAAKKAAKKPKPIED
;
A
#
# COMPACT_ATOMS: atom_id res chain seq x y z
N MET A 1 -6.75 27.29 -9.44
CA MET A 1 -6.47 26.62 -10.73
C MET A 1 -6.88 25.17 -10.56
N ALA A 2 -7.66 24.61 -11.48
CA ALA A 2 -8.02 23.19 -11.39
C ALA A 2 -6.81 22.35 -11.82
N LEU A 3 -6.28 21.55 -10.90
CA LEU A 3 -5.24 20.56 -11.21
C LEU A 3 -5.83 19.53 -12.17
N GLU A 4 -5.18 19.29 -13.31
CA GLU A 4 -5.64 18.29 -14.25
C GLU A 4 -5.22 16.89 -13.78
N LEU A 5 -6.10 15.90 -13.98
CA LEU A 5 -5.80 14.48 -13.70
C LEU A 5 -4.61 13.95 -14.51
N THR A 6 -4.30 14.58 -15.65
CA THR A 6 -3.20 14.24 -16.56
C THR A 6 -1.82 14.55 -15.98
N ASP A 7 -1.72 15.45 -15.00
CA ASP A 7 -0.47 15.80 -14.33
C ASP A 7 -0.07 14.74 -13.29
N VAL A 8 -1.01 13.90 -12.85
CA VAL A 8 -0.75 12.81 -11.92
C VAL A 8 0.04 11.70 -12.61
N LYS A 9 1.23 11.39 -12.08
CA LYS A 9 2.06 10.31 -12.60
C LYS A 9 1.27 8.99 -12.65
N TYR A 10 1.42 8.26 -13.75
CA TYR A 10 0.71 7.00 -14.07
C TYR A 10 -0.76 7.15 -14.49
N VAL A 11 -1.32 8.36 -14.48
CA VAL A 11 -2.66 8.62 -15.03
C VAL A 11 -2.52 9.07 -16.48
N GLY A 12 -2.84 8.17 -17.40
CA GLY A 12 -2.87 8.46 -18.84
C GLY A 12 -4.26 8.87 -19.34
N PRO A 13 -4.37 9.40 -20.57
CA PRO A 13 -5.65 9.86 -21.13
C PRO A 13 -6.74 8.77 -21.18
N THR A 14 -6.36 7.50 -21.37
CA THR A 14 -7.30 6.36 -21.29
C THR A 14 -7.86 6.17 -19.88
N LEU A 15 -7.04 6.41 -18.86
CA LEU A 15 -7.39 6.23 -17.46
C LEU A 15 -8.27 7.39 -16.97
N VAL A 16 -7.99 8.62 -17.44
CA VAL A 16 -8.87 9.79 -17.22
C VAL A 16 -10.30 9.54 -17.70
N LYS A 17 -10.49 8.96 -18.89
CA LYS A 17 -11.84 8.62 -19.40
C LYS A 17 -12.58 7.64 -18.48
N ARG A 18 -11.87 6.61 -17.99
CA ARG A 18 -12.43 5.60 -17.07
C ARG A 18 -12.74 6.17 -15.70
N LEU A 19 -11.92 7.10 -15.22
CA LEU A 19 -12.17 7.82 -13.96
C LEU A 19 -13.39 8.75 -14.09
N ALA A 20 -13.52 9.44 -15.23
CA ALA A 20 -14.67 10.28 -15.53
C ALA A 20 -15.97 9.45 -15.63
N GLU A 21 -15.93 8.24 -16.21
CA GLU A 21 -17.06 7.30 -16.20
C GLU A 21 -17.48 6.90 -14.78
N LYS A 22 -16.55 6.91 -13.82
CA LYS A 22 -16.82 6.69 -12.39
C LYS A 22 -17.12 7.98 -11.61
N GLY A 23 -17.21 9.12 -12.30
CA GLY A 23 -17.50 10.42 -11.68
C GLY A 23 -16.29 11.10 -11.01
N ILE A 24 -15.08 10.57 -11.19
CA ILE A 24 -13.85 11.12 -10.61
C ILE A 24 -13.22 12.07 -11.63
N ASN A 25 -13.44 13.36 -11.43
CA ASN A 25 -13.01 14.41 -12.35
C ASN A 25 -11.94 15.34 -11.76
N SER A 26 -11.64 15.23 -10.46
CA SER A 26 -10.64 16.06 -9.78
C SER A 26 -9.56 15.23 -9.07
N VAL A 27 -8.39 15.84 -8.89
CA VAL A 27 -7.27 15.24 -8.13
C VAL A 27 -7.63 15.06 -6.65
N GLU A 28 -8.47 15.94 -6.10
CA GLU A 28 -8.97 15.85 -4.72
C GLU A 28 -9.83 14.60 -4.50
N GLN A 29 -10.78 14.34 -5.42
CA GLN A 29 -11.60 13.12 -5.39
C GLN A 29 -10.74 11.87 -5.53
N LEU A 30 -9.74 11.92 -6.41
CA LEU A 30 -8.81 10.81 -6.61
C LEU A 30 -8.01 10.53 -5.34
N ALA A 31 -7.54 11.57 -4.63
CA ALA A 31 -6.72 11.43 -3.43
C ALA A 31 -7.51 11.00 -2.19
N ALA A 32 -8.80 11.31 -2.13
CA ALA A 32 -9.71 10.91 -1.05
C ALA A 32 -10.20 9.45 -1.15
N MET A 33 -10.14 8.87 -2.36
CA MET A 33 -10.60 7.50 -2.60
C MET A 33 -9.72 6.43 -1.92
N PRO A 34 -10.32 5.32 -1.43
CA PRO A 34 -9.55 4.20 -0.89
C PRO A 34 -8.80 3.45 -2.00
N VAL A 35 -7.68 2.82 -1.61
CA VAL A 35 -6.78 2.09 -2.53
C VAL A 35 -7.51 0.95 -3.26
N ASP A 36 -8.43 0.26 -2.56
CA ASP A 36 -9.12 -0.92 -3.08
C ASP A 36 -10.08 -0.58 -4.22
N GLU A 37 -10.84 0.51 -4.08
CA GLU A 37 -11.74 1.00 -5.13
C GLU A 37 -10.98 1.49 -6.35
N LEU A 38 -9.82 2.12 -6.14
CA LEU A 38 -8.95 2.55 -7.22
C LEU A 38 -8.35 1.35 -7.95
N ALA A 39 -7.96 0.30 -7.21
CA ALA A 39 -7.44 -0.95 -7.76
C ALA A 39 -8.50 -1.77 -8.52
N ALA A 40 -9.79 -1.50 -8.31
CA ALA A 40 -10.87 -2.09 -9.08
C ALA A 40 -11.06 -1.42 -10.46
N VAL A 41 -10.45 -0.25 -10.71
CA VAL A 41 -10.51 0.41 -12.01
C VAL A 41 -9.66 -0.36 -13.03
N PRO A 42 -10.23 -0.77 -14.19
CA PRO A 42 -9.47 -1.50 -15.20
C PRO A 42 -8.20 -0.74 -15.60
N GLY A 43 -7.04 -1.39 -15.44
CA GLY A 43 -5.72 -0.81 -15.75
C GLY A 43 -5.00 -0.19 -14.55
N VAL A 44 -5.67 0.06 -13.42
CA VAL A 44 -5.05 0.43 -12.15
C VAL A 44 -4.98 -0.83 -11.30
N GLY A 45 -3.79 -1.44 -11.20
CA GLY A 45 -3.60 -2.61 -10.35
C GLY A 45 -3.36 -2.23 -8.89
N THR A 46 -3.40 -3.22 -7.99
CA THR A 46 -3.08 -3.07 -6.56
C THR A 46 -1.71 -2.44 -6.28
N GLN A 47 -0.74 -2.64 -7.20
CA GLN A 47 0.59 -2.05 -7.13
C GLN A 47 0.61 -0.58 -7.55
N THR A 48 -0.21 -0.20 -8.53
CA THR A 48 -0.21 1.15 -9.11
C THR A 48 -1.09 2.11 -8.32
N ALA A 49 -2.18 1.61 -7.72
CA ALA A 49 -3.10 2.42 -6.93
C ALA A 49 -2.42 3.26 -5.83
N PRO A 50 -1.58 2.70 -4.93
CA PRO A 50 -0.92 3.50 -3.90
C PRO A 50 0.08 4.53 -4.48
N LEU A 51 0.73 4.20 -5.60
CA LEU A 51 1.64 5.12 -6.29
C LEU A 51 0.88 6.32 -6.87
N ILE A 52 -0.32 6.10 -7.42
CA ILE A 52 -1.18 7.17 -7.93
C ILE A 52 -1.61 8.09 -6.79
N LEU A 53 -2.12 7.53 -5.68
CA LEU A 53 -2.55 8.30 -4.52
C LEU A 53 -1.41 9.13 -3.92
N HIS A 54 -0.21 8.56 -3.78
CA HIS A 54 0.96 9.28 -3.29
C HIS A 54 1.31 10.47 -4.19
N ASN A 55 1.29 10.30 -5.52
CA ASN A 55 1.57 11.42 -6.44
C ASN A 55 0.44 12.47 -6.44
N ALA A 56 -0.82 12.03 -6.35
CA ALA A 56 -1.97 12.94 -6.25
C ALA A 56 -1.87 13.82 -4.98
N LYS A 57 -1.59 13.21 -3.83
CA LYS A 57 -1.37 13.95 -2.56
C LYS A 57 -0.17 14.89 -2.64
N ALA A 58 0.95 14.43 -3.21
CA ALA A 58 2.13 15.28 -3.39
C ALA A 58 1.86 16.51 -4.27
N LEU A 59 0.99 16.41 -5.28
CA LEU A 59 0.56 17.53 -6.12
C LEU A 59 -0.39 18.49 -5.38
N MET A 60 -1.12 18.02 -4.38
CA MET A 60 -1.93 18.89 -3.51
C MET A 60 -1.06 19.67 -2.51
N GLU A 61 -0.06 19.01 -1.93
CA GLU A 61 0.88 19.63 -0.98
C GLU A 61 1.83 20.61 -1.67
N ASN A 62 2.32 20.24 -2.85
CA ASN A 62 3.14 21.10 -3.71
C ASN A 62 2.41 21.28 -5.04
N PRO A 63 1.44 22.22 -5.12
CA PRO A 63 0.88 22.59 -6.40
C PRO A 63 2.05 22.99 -7.31
N PRO A 64 2.16 22.41 -8.52
CA PRO A 64 3.28 22.71 -9.40
C PRO A 64 3.26 24.20 -9.66
N ALA A 65 4.16 24.94 -8.98
CA ALA A 65 4.37 26.34 -9.23
C ALA A 65 4.66 26.45 -10.72
N ASP A 66 3.75 27.10 -11.45
CA ASP A 66 3.69 27.29 -12.91
C ASP A 66 5.09 27.25 -13.53
N ASN A 67 5.60 26.05 -13.79
CA ASN A 67 6.93 25.88 -14.34
C ASN A 67 6.67 25.88 -15.84
N PRO A 68 6.92 27.00 -16.53
CA PRO A 68 6.52 27.13 -17.92
C PRO A 68 7.14 25.99 -18.71
N LYS A 69 6.28 25.15 -19.32
CA LYS A 69 6.66 24.03 -20.18
C LYS A 69 7.92 24.44 -20.96
N PRO A 70 9.08 23.79 -20.77
CA PRO A 70 10.27 24.16 -21.51
C PRO A 70 9.92 24.02 -22.99
N LYS A 71 9.91 25.14 -23.71
CA LYS A 71 9.69 25.18 -25.16
C LYS A 71 10.67 24.17 -25.75
N LYS A 72 10.15 23.05 -26.25
CA LYS A 72 10.94 22.01 -26.91
C LYS A 72 11.74 22.69 -28.02
N LEU A 73 13.03 22.91 -27.77
CA LEU A 73 13.98 23.27 -28.81
C LEU A 73 14.01 22.08 -29.77
N ILE A 74 13.42 22.30 -30.95
CA ILE A 74 13.40 21.38 -32.08
C ILE A 74 14.85 21.15 -32.49
N THR A 75 15.47 20.11 -31.96
CA THR A 75 16.74 19.61 -32.47
C THR A 75 16.43 18.80 -33.72
N LYS A 76 16.73 19.41 -34.88
CA LYS A 76 16.74 18.74 -36.19
C LYS A 76 17.65 17.51 -36.11
N LYS A 77 17.10 16.31 -36.26
CA LYS A 77 17.88 15.07 -36.39
C LYS A 77 18.70 15.09 -37.70
N PRO A 78 20.00 14.75 -37.68
CA PRO A 78 20.70 14.34 -38.88
C PRO A 78 20.18 12.97 -39.35
N LYS A 79 19.98 12.84 -40.66
CA LYS A 79 19.68 11.59 -41.35
C LYS A 79 20.94 10.72 -41.32
N THR A 80 20.85 9.50 -40.80
CA THR A 80 21.88 8.48 -41.03
C THR A 80 21.20 7.19 -41.45
N ASP A 81 21.80 6.62 -42.49
CA ASP A 81 21.35 5.54 -43.32
C ASP A 81 21.04 4.22 -42.63
N LYS A 82 20.20 3.49 -43.36
CA LYS A 82 19.51 2.24 -43.08
C LYS A 82 20.44 1.05 -43.35
N PRO A 83 20.56 0.07 -42.44
CA PRO A 83 20.84 -1.31 -42.86
C PRO A 83 19.65 -2.24 -42.61
N ALA A 84 19.55 -3.22 -43.50
CA ALA A 84 18.43 -4.10 -43.78
C ALA A 84 18.17 -5.19 -42.70
N PRO A 85 17.05 -5.94 -42.77
CA PRO A 85 16.52 -6.75 -41.68
C PRO A 85 17.12 -8.17 -41.65
N SER A 86 17.75 -8.56 -40.53
CA SER A 86 18.11 -9.95 -40.27
C SER A 86 16.99 -10.65 -39.48
N THR A 87 16.35 -11.60 -40.15
CA THR A 87 15.40 -12.55 -39.56
C THR A 87 16.12 -13.52 -38.61
N SER A 88 15.84 -13.45 -37.32
CA SER A 88 16.20 -14.53 -36.38
C SER A 88 14.98 -14.94 -35.55
N LYS A 89 14.55 -16.17 -35.83
CA LYS A 89 13.53 -16.98 -35.17
C LYS A 89 13.70 -17.03 -33.64
N ALA A 90 12.54 -17.07 -32.98
CA ALA A 90 12.20 -17.89 -31.82
C ALA A 90 13.12 -17.85 -30.58
N LYS A 91 12.60 -17.28 -29.49
CA LYS A 91 12.36 -18.05 -28.26
C LYS A 91 11.47 -17.27 -27.29
N THR A 92 10.29 -17.83 -27.10
CA THR A 92 9.38 -17.59 -25.98
C THR A 92 10.07 -17.94 -24.67
N SER A 93 10.34 -16.93 -23.83
CA SER A 93 10.62 -17.15 -22.41
C SER A 93 9.78 -16.21 -21.56
N LYS A 94 8.71 -16.83 -21.07
CA LYS A 94 7.77 -16.38 -20.05
C LYS A 94 8.46 -16.32 -18.69
N ALA A 95 8.64 -15.11 -18.17
CA ALA A 95 8.94 -14.81 -16.76
C ALA A 95 8.00 -13.63 -16.42
N LYS A 96 7.00 -13.68 -15.52
CA LYS A 96 6.80 -14.30 -14.20
C LYS A 96 7.82 -13.86 -13.15
N SER A 97 7.71 -12.61 -12.76
CA SER A 97 8.09 -11.98 -11.48
C SER A 97 6.83 -11.21 -11.02
N ALA A 98 6.14 -11.43 -9.90
CA ALA A 98 6.47 -11.99 -8.58
C ALA A 98 7.61 -11.24 -7.87
N ALA A 99 7.23 -10.16 -7.20
CA ALA A 99 7.92 -9.54 -6.07
C ALA A 99 6.86 -8.72 -5.28
N ASP A 100 6.63 -8.98 -3.98
CA ASP A 100 7.39 -8.39 -2.84
C ASP A 100 7.00 -6.90 -2.70
N THR A 101 6.53 -6.30 -1.59
CA THR A 101 6.60 -6.64 -0.15
C THR A 101 5.84 -5.53 0.66
N LYS A 102 5.51 -5.83 1.94
CA LYS A 102 5.49 -4.91 3.13
C LYS A 102 4.45 -3.78 3.13
N GLU A 103 3.40 -3.78 3.96
CA GLU A 103 3.38 -3.80 5.44
C GLU A 103 4.50 -3.01 6.14
N GLY A 104 4.12 -1.82 6.63
CA GLY A 104 4.72 -1.22 7.81
C GLY A 104 5.39 0.13 7.56
N ASP A 105 4.60 1.20 7.54
CA ASP A 105 5.07 2.50 8.02
C ASP A 105 4.19 2.92 9.20
N VAL A 106 4.87 3.20 10.31
CA VAL A 106 4.29 3.46 11.62
C VAL A 106 4.03 4.95 11.65
N VAL A 107 2.79 5.36 11.37
CA VAL A 107 2.36 6.73 11.60
C VAL A 107 2.37 6.97 13.10
N THR A 108 3.38 7.72 13.53
CA THR A 108 3.42 8.42 14.81
C THR A 108 2.17 9.29 14.92
N LEU A 109 1.36 8.99 15.92
CA LEU A 109 0.24 9.80 16.39
C LEU A 109 0.80 11.10 16.98
N GLU A 110 1.14 12.06 16.12
CA GLU A 110 1.20 13.46 16.54
C GLU A 110 -0.24 13.96 16.60
N THR A 111 -0.67 14.19 17.84
CA THR A 111 -1.91 14.82 18.26
C THR A 111 -2.10 16.14 17.51
N LEU A 112 -2.84 16.09 16.41
CA LEU A 112 -3.55 17.24 15.87
C LEU A 112 -4.69 17.55 16.83
N GLU A 113 -4.55 18.63 17.60
CA GLU A 113 -5.67 19.34 18.21
C GLU A 113 -6.59 19.81 17.08
N ILE A 114 -7.58 18.99 16.77
CA ILE A 114 -8.71 19.39 15.94
C ILE A 114 -9.67 20.10 16.89
N ASP A 115 -9.89 21.39 16.67
CA ASP A 115 -11.02 22.16 17.21
C ASP A 115 -12.32 21.53 16.66
N LEU A 116 -12.73 20.40 17.24
CA LEU A 116 -14.01 19.75 17.00
C LEU A 116 -15.05 20.48 17.86
N ALA A 117 -16.05 21.04 17.19
CA ALA A 117 -17.19 21.63 17.88
C ALA A 117 -17.83 20.60 18.83
N PRO A 118 -18.28 21.02 20.03
CA PRO A 118 -18.66 20.12 21.13
C PRO A 118 -19.94 19.30 20.90
N GLU A 119 -20.54 19.32 19.72
CA GLU A 119 -21.80 18.62 19.44
C GLU A 119 -21.62 17.26 18.74
N ASP A 120 -20.42 16.94 18.20
CA ASP A 120 -20.15 15.64 17.54
C ASP A 120 -19.45 14.61 18.45
N VAL A 121 -19.17 14.96 19.71
CA VAL A 121 -18.45 14.08 20.66
C VAL A 121 -19.34 12.96 21.22
N GLU A 122 -20.67 13.14 21.22
CA GLU A 122 -21.60 12.12 21.71
C GLU A 122 -21.72 10.92 20.75
N ALA A 123 -21.54 11.12 19.44
CA ALA A 123 -21.63 10.03 18.46
C ALA A 123 -20.44 9.04 18.57
N LEU A 124 -19.27 9.53 18.95
CA LEU A 124 -18.06 8.71 19.13
C LEU A 124 -18.09 7.91 20.45
N ALA A 125 -18.80 8.38 21.47
CA ALA A 125 -18.99 7.65 22.72
C ALA A 125 -19.87 6.40 22.56
N ILE A 126 -20.87 6.45 21.68
CA ILE A 126 -21.77 5.30 21.42
C ILE A 126 -21.04 4.18 20.66
N ALA A 127 -20.12 4.53 19.74
CA ALA A 127 -19.34 3.53 19.01
C ALA A 127 -18.31 2.82 19.90
N SER A 128 -17.73 3.52 20.89
CA SER A 128 -16.81 2.89 21.85
C SER A 128 -17.53 1.97 22.84
N ALA A 129 -18.74 2.34 23.29
CA ALA A 129 -19.54 1.52 24.19
C ALA A 129 -20.05 0.21 23.54
N LEU A 130 -20.20 0.18 22.21
CA LEU A 130 -20.60 -1.05 21.50
C LEU A 130 -19.43 -2.02 21.27
N ALA A 131 -18.19 -1.52 21.29
CA ALA A 131 -16.98 -2.36 21.14
C ALA A 131 -16.56 -3.04 22.46
N GLU A 132 -16.89 -2.46 23.62
CA GLU A 132 -16.66 -3.09 24.95
C GLU A 132 -17.78 -4.04 25.39
N ALA A 133 -18.85 -4.20 24.61
CA ALA A 133 -19.89 -5.20 24.87
C ALA A 133 -19.65 -6.54 24.15
N ILE A 134 -18.48 -6.71 23.51
CA ILE A 134 -18.04 -7.97 22.89
C ILE A 134 -16.88 -8.54 23.73
N ASP A 135 -17.06 -8.55 25.04
CA ASP A 135 -16.25 -9.37 25.95
C ASP A 135 -16.90 -10.75 26.06
N ASP A 136 -16.14 -11.77 25.65
CA ASP A 136 -16.19 -13.17 26.12
C ASP A 136 -17.47 -14.00 26.00
N ASP A 137 -18.53 -13.57 25.31
CA ASP A 137 -19.52 -14.55 24.82
C ASP A 137 -18.97 -15.22 23.57
N GLU A 138 -18.52 -16.45 23.78
CA GLU A 138 -18.20 -17.50 22.83
C GLU A 138 -19.29 -17.55 21.75
N ILE A 139 -19.18 -16.69 20.73
CA ILE A 139 -19.92 -16.84 19.48
C ILE A 139 -19.32 -18.09 18.84
N GLU A 140 -19.87 -19.25 19.23
CA GLU A 140 -19.98 -20.40 18.35
C GLU A 140 -20.66 -19.87 17.08
N VAL A 141 -19.83 -19.39 16.16
CA VAL A 141 -20.21 -19.27 14.76
C VAL A 141 -20.44 -20.71 14.34
N GLU A 142 -21.66 -21.20 14.59
CA GLU A 142 -22.20 -22.37 13.92
C GLU A 142 -21.85 -22.16 12.47
N ALA A 143 -20.92 -22.98 12.00
CA ALA A 143 -20.53 -23.00 10.62
C ALA A 143 -21.83 -23.24 9.87
N ILE A 144 -22.38 -22.16 9.30
CA ILE A 144 -23.36 -22.26 8.24
C ILE A 144 -22.56 -22.89 7.11
N GLU A 145 -22.52 -24.22 7.13
CA GLU A 145 -22.17 -25.06 6.01
C GLU A 145 -23.24 -24.74 4.97
N VAL A 146 -23.00 -23.67 4.22
CA VAL A 146 -23.65 -23.46 2.94
C VAL A 146 -23.16 -24.63 2.09
N GLU A 147 -23.89 -25.76 2.17
CA GLU A 147 -23.85 -26.84 1.21
C GLU A 147 -24.18 -26.22 -0.15
N LEU A 148 -23.13 -25.71 -0.80
CA LEU A 148 -23.14 -25.48 -2.22
C LEU A 148 -23.16 -26.87 -2.84
N ASP A 149 -24.37 -27.40 -3.04
CA ASP A 149 -24.69 -28.52 -3.92
C ASP A 149 -24.01 -28.28 -5.26
N THR A 150 -22.77 -28.77 -5.36
CA THR A 150 -21.98 -28.76 -6.59
C THR A 150 -22.24 -30.09 -7.28
N ASP A 151 -23.44 -30.16 -7.86
CA ASP A 151 -23.96 -31.26 -8.67
C ASP A 151 -22.89 -31.92 -9.55
N ASP A 152 -22.92 -33.26 -9.51
CA ASP A 152 -21.95 -34.26 -9.97
C ASP A 152 -21.72 -34.33 -11.51
N GLY A 153 -21.85 -33.21 -12.23
CA GLY A 153 -21.67 -33.12 -13.69
C GLY A 153 -20.23 -32.96 -14.18
N VAL A 154 -19.22 -32.97 -13.29
CA VAL A 154 -17.84 -32.66 -13.66
C VAL A 154 -17.16 -33.87 -14.31
N SER A 155 -16.97 -33.81 -15.63
CA SER A 155 -16.33 -34.86 -16.43
C SER A 155 -14.99 -35.36 -15.81
N LYS A 156 -14.66 -36.66 -15.98
CA LYS A 156 -13.38 -37.25 -15.52
C LYS A 156 -12.14 -36.44 -15.94
N LYS A 157 -12.21 -35.76 -17.08
CA LYS A 157 -11.14 -34.88 -17.61
C LYS A 157 -10.98 -33.59 -16.79
N GLN A 158 -12.09 -32.96 -16.38
CA GLN A 158 -12.06 -31.78 -15.50
C GLN A 158 -11.56 -32.15 -14.10
N ARG A 159 -12.00 -33.27 -13.50
CA ARG A 159 -11.48 -33.75 -12.20
C ARG A 159 -9.95 -33.94 -12.22
N LYS A 160 -9.38 -34.54 -13.28
CA LYS A 160 -7.91 -34.66 -13.43
C LYS A 160 -7.21 -33.30 -13.55
N LYS A 161 -7.82 -32.32 -14.22
CA LYS A 161 -7.25 -30.97 -14.37
C LYS A 161 -7.27 -30.22 -13.03
N LEU A 162 -8.36 -30.29 -12.28
CA LEU A 162 -8.50 -29.70 -10.95
C LEU A 162 -7.48 -30.31 -9.98
N LYS A 163 -7.37 -31.63 -9.89
CA LYS A 163 -6.38 -32.32 -9.04
C LYS A 163 -4.93 -31.94 -9.38
N LYS A 164 -4.63 -31.63 -10.66
CA LYS A 164 -3.30 -31.14 -11.09
C LYS A 164 -3.06 -29.69 -10.69
N GLN A 165 -4.09 -28.83 -10.75
CA GLN A 165 -4.00 -27.44 -10.29
C GLN A 165 -3.84 -27.38 -8.78
N GLU A 166 -4.61 -28.16 -8.03
CA GLU A 166 -4.54 -28.25 -6.57
C GLU A 166 -3.14 -28.72 -6.09
N LYS A 167 -2.56 -29.75 -6.72
CA LYS A 167 -1.17 -30.17 -6.43
C LYS A 167 -0.15 -29.07 -6.71
N LYS A 168 -0.34 -28.25 -7.75
CA LYS A 168 0.55 -27.12 -8.06
C LYS A 168 0.40 -26.01 -7.03
N ALA A 169 -0.84 -25.64 -6.69
CA ALA A 169 -1.14 -24.65 -5.66
C ALA A 169 -0.54 -25.06 -4.31
N LYS A 170 -0.75 -26.32 -3.87
CA LYS A 170 -0.16 -26.85 -2.63
C LYS A 170 1.37 -26.79 -2.61
N LYS A 171 2.03 -27.00 -3.76
CA LYS A 171 3.50 -26.89 -3.88
C LYS A 171 3.98 -25.43 -3.83
N GLU A 172 3.28 -24.51 -4.48
CA GLU A 172 3.59 -23.07 -4.43
C GLU A 172 3.35 -22.50 -3.01
N ALA A 173 2.23 -22.84 -2.38
CA ALA A 173 1.92 -22.45 -0.99
C ALA A 173 2.99 -22.95 -0.01
N LYS A 174 3.42 -24.22 -0.11
CA LYS A 174 4.52 -24.76 0.73
C LYS A 174 5.85 -24.04 0.51
N LYS A 175 6.10 -23.53 -0.71
CA LYS A 175 7.32 -22.75 -1.00
C LYS A 175 7.23 -21.34 -0.40
N GLN A 176 6.08 -20.69 -0.53
CA GLN A 176 5.82 -19.36 0.03
C GLN A 176 5.89 -19.37 1.56
N ALA A 177 5.21 -20.31 2.23
CA ALA A 177 5.25 -20.46 3.69
C ALA A 177 6.68 -20.67 4.23
N LYS A 178 7.54 -21.40 3.49
CA LYS A 178 8.96 -21.56 3.85
C LYS A 178 9.77 -20.27 3.66
N ALA A 179 9.47 -19.46 2.65
CA ALA A 179 10.13 -18.18 2.41
C ALA A 179 9.73 -17.17 3.50
N GLU A 180 8.45 -17.09 3.82
CA GLU A 180 7.90 -16.23 4.84
C GLU A 180 8.43 -16.56 6.24
N LYS A 181 8.49 -17.85 6.60
CA LYS A 181 9.11 -18.29 7.88
C LYS A 181 10.57 -17.85 8.00
N LYS A 182 11.32 -17.81 6.89
CA LYS A 182 12.71 -17.32 6.88
C LYS A 182 12.79 -15.80 6.99
N ALA A 183 11.90 -15.08 6.32
CA ALA A 183 11.80 -13.63 6.40
C ALA A 183 11.45 -13.17 7.82
N ASN A 184 10.42 -13.77 8.43
CA ASN A 184 9.96 -13.44 9.78
C ASN A 184 11.05 -13.71 10.82
N LYS A 185 11.78 -14.83 10.71
CA LYS A 185 12.94 -15.12 11.58
C LYS A 185 14.06 -14.08 11.46
N LYS A 186 14.24 -13.44 10.30
CA LYS A 186 15.24 -12.39 10.12
C LYS A 186 14.76 -11.07 10.73
N ILE A 187 13.50 -10.70 10.48
CA ILE A 187 12.85 -9.51 11.03
C ILE A 187 12.85 -9.56 12.57
N GLU A 188 12.50 -10.70 13.16
CA GLU A 188 12.50 -10.90 14.62
C GLU A 188 13.90 -10.68 15.24
N LYS A 189 14.95 -11.18 14.58
CA LYS A 189 16.33 -10.97 15.02
C LYS A 189 16.76 -9.50 14.95
N GLU A 190 16.34 -8.78 13.92
CA GLU A 190 16.63 -7.34 13.77
C GLU A 190 15.87 -6.52 14.81
N ARG A 191 14.57 -6.79 15.02
CA ARG A 191 13.77 -6.16 16.09
C ARG A 191 14.38 -6.39 17.47
N LYS A 192 14.82 -7.62 17.79
CA LYS A 192 15.49 -7.93 19.07
C LYS A 192 16.81 -7.16 19.24
N LYS A 193 17.56 -6.89 18.17
CA LYS A 193 18.78 -6.07 18.22
C LYS A 193 18.45 -4.60 18.44
N GLN A 194 17.45 -4.07 17.72
CA GLN A 194 16.99 -2.68 17.86
C GLN A 194 16.44 -2.42 19.26
N ALA A 195 15.60 -3.31 19.80
CA ALA A 195 15.06 -3.20 21.16
C ALA A 195 16.18 -3.12 22.22
N LYS A 196 17.21 -3.97 22.12
CA LYS A 196 18.38 -3.91 23.02
C LYS A 196 19.19 -2.62 22.87
N ALA A 197 19.23 -2.02 21.68
CA ALA A 197 19.92 -0.76 21.45
C ALA A 197 19.14 0.41 22.08
N LEU A 198 17.82 0.44 21.89
CA LEU A 198 16.93 1.44 22.48
C LEU A 198 16.92 1.36 24.01
N GLU A 199 16.90 0.15 24.59
CA GLU A 199 16.99 -0.04 26.04
C GLU A 199 18.31 0.53 26.62
N LYS A 200 19.44 0.29 25.94
CA LYS A 200 20.73 0.86 26.35
C LYS A 200 20.78 2.37 26.19
N ALA A 201 20.15 2.91 25.14
CA ALA A 201 20.05 4.36 24.93
C ALA A 201 19.21 5.01 26.04
N ALA A 202 18.06 4.43 26.38
CA ALA A 202 17.20 4.89 27.47
C ALA A 202 17.94 4.90 28.82
N LYS A 203 18.64 3.81 29.18
CA LYS A 203 19.46 3.75 30.41
C LYS A 203 20.57 4.81 30.45
N LYS A 204 21.15 5.18 29.31
CA LYS A 204 22.15 6.26 29.22
C LYS A 204 21.50 7.64 29.38
N ALA A 205 20.37 7.87 28.72
CA ALA A 205 19.61 9.11 28.81
C ALA A 205 19.12 9.36 30.25
N GLU A 206 18.60 8.33 30.92
CA GLU A 206 18.16 8.42 32.32
C GLU A 206 19.32 8.79 33.27
N LYS A 207 20.51 8.18 33.09
CA LYS A 207 21.71 8.54 33.86
C LYS A 207 22.18 9.97 33.57
N ALA A 208 22.06 10.43 32.33
CA ALA A 208 22.40 11.80 31.95
C ALA A 208 21.42 12.80 32.58
N ALA A 209 20.12 12.52 32.55
CA ALA A 209 19.09 13.35 33.18
C ALA A 209 19.27 13.42 34.70
N LYS A 210 19.55 12.30 35.38
CA LYS A 210 19.87 12.27 36.82
C LYS A 210 21.11 13.10 37.17
N LYS A 211 22.12 13.17 36.29
CA LYS A 211 23.30 14.03 36.49
C LYS A 211 23.00 15.50 36.25
N ALA A 212 22.17 15.82 35.25
CA ALA A 212 21.75 17.20 34.97
C ALA A 212 20.92 17.78 36.13
N ALA A 213 20.00 16.99 36.70
CA ALA A 213 19.17 17.42 37.83
C ALA A 213 19.94 17.66 39.14
N LYS A 214 21.14 17.07 39.30
CA LYS A 214 21.99 17.29 40.47
C LYS A 214 22.84 18.55 40.41
N LYS A 215 22.88 19.27 39.28
CA LYS A 215 23.57 20.56 39.22
C LYS A 215 22.68 21.61 39.89
N PRO A 216 23.16 22.31 40.93
CA PRO A 216 22.36 23.31 41.63
C PRO A 216 21.94 24.38 40.63
N LYS A 217 20.66 24.76 40.67
CA LYS A 217 20.16 25.89 39.88
C LYS A 217 20.98 27.12 40.27
N PRO A 218 21.43 27.95 39.32
CA PRO A 218 22.03 29.23 39.65
C PRO A 218 20.99 30.01 40.45
N ILE A 219 21.41 30.46 41.64
CA ILE A 219 20.64 31.39 42.47
C ILE A 219 20.65 32.69 41.66
N GLU A 220 19.48 33.09 41.16
CA GLU A 220 19.32 34.43 40.60
C GLU A 220 19.28 35.40 41.79
N ASP A 221 20.35 36.18 41.94
CA ASP A 221 20.49 37.31 42.88
C ASP A 221 19.60 38.50 42.47
#